data_AF-A0A5J6N2L7-F1
#
_entry.id   AF-A0A5J6N2L7-F1
#
_cell.length_a   1.000
_cell.length_b   1.000
_cell.length_c   1.000
_cell.angle_alpha   90.00
_cell.angle_beta   90.00
_cell.angle_gamma   90.00
#
_symmetry.space_group_name_H-M   'P 1'
#
loop_
_entity.id
_entity.type
_entity.pdbx_description
1 polymer ?
#
loop_
_entity_poly.entity_id
_entity_poly.type
_entity_poly.pdbx_seq_one_letter_code
_entity_poly.pdbx_strand_id
1 'polypeptide(L)' 'MRLVTSCGLLVLFSLTACAHPIVTACPPVPAYSDAFQARLAEEVHALPPDSALGRAIVDYGRLRAQLRACAGQG' A
#
# COMPACT_ATOMS: atom_id res chain seq x y z
N MET A 1 -13.30 -37.52 21.57
CA MET A 1 -13.05 -36.24 22.26
C MET A 1 -11.59 -35.78 22.29
N ARG A 2 -10.58 -36.67 22.08
CA ARG A 2 -9.15 -36.27 22.03
C ARG A 2 -8.70 -35.63 20.70
N LEU A 3 -9.42 -35.88 19.59
CA LEU A 3 -9.12 -35.31 18.27
C LEU A 3 -9.54 -33.83 18.13
N VAL A 4 -10.61 -33.41 18.83
CA VAL A 4 -11.16 -32.04 18.75
C VAL A 4 -10.27 -31.03 19.46
N THR A 5 -9.64 -31.43 20.57
CA THR A 5 -8.62 -30.65 21.30
C THR A 5 -7.37 -30.37 20.48
N SER A 6 -6.98 -31.30 19.58
CA SER A 6 -5.81 -31.12 18.71
C SER A 6 -6.03 -30.07 17.62
N CYS A 7 -7.28 -29.90 17.16
CA CYS A 7 -7.63 -28.91 16.15
C CYS A 7 -7.70 -27.49 16.76
N GLY A 8 -8.18 -27.36 18.00
CA GLY A 8 -8.24 -26.08 18.70
C GLY A 8 -6.87 -25.44 18.97
N LEU A 9 -5.85 -26.25 19.27
CA LEU A 9 -4.47 -25.79 19.48
C LEU A 9 -3.80 -25.29 18.19
N LEU A 10 -4.13 -25.88 17.03
CA LEU A 10 -3.62 -25.43 15.73
C LEU A 10 -4.20 -24.07 15.32
N VAL A 11 -5.48 -23.84 15.61
CA VAL A 11 -6.14 -22.55 15.33
C VAL A 11 -5.50 -21.44 16.17
N LEU A 12 -5.24 -21.67 17.47
CA LEU A 12 -4.63 -20.67 18.36
C LEU A 12 -3.17 -20.34 18.01
N PHE A 13 -2.38 -21.32 17.57
CA PHE A 13 -1.00 -21.09 17.11
C PHE A 13 -0.93 -20.25 15.83
N SER A 14 -2.00 -20.22 15.05
CA SER A 14 -2.03 -19.52 13.76
C SER A 14 -2.21 -18.00 13.91
N LEU A 15 -2.68 -17.50 15.06
CA LEU A 15 -2.91 -16.06 15.27
C LEU A 15 -1.66 -15.28 15.70
N THR A 16 -0.62 -15.95 16.21
CA THR A 16 0.63 -15.27 16.63
C THR A 16 1.65 -15.11 15.51
N ALA A 17 1.35 -15.62 14.30
CA ALA A 17 2.28 -15.62 13.17
C ALA A 17 2.43 -14.24 12.47
N CYS A 18 1.65 -13.23 12.86
CA CYS A 18 1.73 -11.88 12.29
C CYS A 18 2.47 -10.87 13.19
N ALA A 19 3.52 -11.28 13.90
CA ALA A 19 4.43 -10.32 14.54
C ALA A 19 5.38 -9.74 13.48
N HIS A 20 4.89 -8.76 12.70
CA HIS A 20 5.76 -7.98 11.82
C HIS A 20 6.65 -7.08 12.67
N PRO A 21 7.96 -6.98 12.38
CA PRO A 21 8.79 -5.99 13.05
C PRO A 21 8.15 -4.61 12.84
N ILE A 22 7.89 -3.90 13.93
CA ILE A 22 7.39 -2.52 13.87
C ILE A 22 8.50 -1.72 13.19
N VAL A 23 8.32 -1.44 11.90
CA VAL A 23 9.12 -0.44 11.19
C VAL A 23 8.68 0.89 11.77
N THR A 24 9.40 1.37 12.78
CA THR A 24 9.02 2.55 13.57
C THR A 24 9.09 3.86 12.78
N ALA A 25 9.61 3.85 11.55
CA ALA A 25 9.61 4.99 10.65
C ALA A 25 9.26 4.54 9.22
N CYS A 26 8.13 5.03 8.69
CA CYS A 26 7.86 4.90 7.26
C CYS A 26 9.01 5.54 6.47
N PRO A 27 9.48 4.92 5.36
CA PRO A 27 10.48 5.55 4.51
C PRO A 27 10.02 6.96 4.09
N PRO A 28 10.89 7.98 4.20
CA PRO A 28 10.51 9.33 3.83
C PRO A 28 10.21 9.41 2.33
N VAL A 29 9.17 10.14 1.97
CA VAL A 29 8.90 10.46 0.57
C VAL A 29 9.90 11.52 0.11
N PRO A 30 10.61 11.34 -1.02
CA PRO A 30 11.49 12.37 -1.56
C PRO A 30 10.76 13.69 -1.78
N ALA A 31 11.41 14.80 -1.40
CA ALA A 31 10.93 16.13 -1.75
C ALA A 31 11.35 16.45 -3.19
N TYR A 32 10.38 16.83 -4.03
CA TYR A 32 10.62 17.28 -5.39
C TYR A 32 10.50 18.80 -5.46
N SER A 33 11.39 19.44 -6.23
CA SER A 33 11.30 20.89 -6.46
C SER A 33 10.11 21.24 -7.36
N ASP A 34 9.65 22.49 -7.28
CA ASP A 34 8.56 22.98 -8.13
C ASP A 34 8.89 22.84 -9.63
N ALA A 35 10.14 23.10 -10.01
CA ALA A 35 10.60 22.92 -11.39
C ALA A 35 10.52 21.46 -11.86
N PHE A 36 10.84 20.51 -10.98
CA PHE A 36 10.69 19.08 -11.29
C PHE A 36 9.21 18.70 -11.43
N GLN A 37 8.35 19.18 -10.52
CA GLN A 37 6.91 18.94 -10.57
C GLN A 37 6.25 19.53 -11.81
N ALA A 38 6.67 20.72 -12.23
CA ALA A 38 6.18 21.35 -13.47
C ALA A 38 6.54 20.50 -14.69
N ARG A 39 7.80 20.02 -14.77
CA ARG A 39 8.22 19.10 -15.83
C ARG A 39 7.42 17.80 -15.81
N LEU A 40 7.19 17.22 -14.63
CA LEU A 40 6.40 16.00 -14.48
C LEU A 40 4.96 16.19 -14.99
N ALA A 41 4.35 17.34 -14.72
CA ALA A 41 3.01 17.66 -15.21
C ALA A 41 2.96 17.71 -16.75
N GLU A 42 3.96 18.34 -17.39
CA GLU A 42 4.08 18.35 -18.86
C GLU A 42 4.26 16.94 -19.43
N GLU A 43 5.11 16.11 -18.81
CA GLU A 43 5.33 14.72 -19.22
C GLU A 43 4.04 13.88 -19.11
N VAL A 44 3.25 14.10 -18.06
CA VAL A 44 1.94 13.44 -17.89
C VAL A 44 0.93 13.95 -18.93
N HIS A 45 0.93 15.25 -19.24
CA HIS A 45 0.02 15.84 -20.22
C HIS A 45 0.32 15.39 -21.66
N ALA A 46 1.59 15.12 -21.96
CA ALA A 46 2.04 14.64 -23.26
C ALA A 46 1.74 13.14 -23.51
N LEU A 47 1.22 12.40 -22.53
CA LEU A 47 0.89 10.99 -22.71
C LEU A 47 -0.23 10.82 -23.77
N PRO A 48 -0.16 9.77 -24.61
CA PRO A 48 -1.26 9.46 -25.51
C PRO A 48 -2.58 9.23 -24.75
N PRO A 49 -3.73 9.52 -25.37
CA PRO A 49 -5.02 9.06 -24.88
C PRO A 49 -4.99 7.56 -24.59
N ASP A 50 -5.65 7.13 -23.51
CA ASP A 50 -5.71 5.74 -23.05
C ASP A 50 -4.35 5.08 -22.73
N SER A 51 -3.29 5.88 -22.51
CA SER A 51 -1.97 5.41 -22.08
C SER A 51 -2.08 4.50 -20.85
N ALA A 52 -1.47 3.31 -20.95
CA ALA A 52 -1.39 2.37 -19.83
C ALA A 52 -0.67 2.97 -18.62
N LEU A 53 0.34 3.82 -18.84
CA LEU A 53 1.04 4.54 -17.78
C LEU A 53 0.12 5.55 -17.08
N GLY A 54 -0.65 6.32 -17.85
CA GLY A 54 -1.62 7.28 -17.30
C GLY A 54 -2.65 6.57 -16.41
N ARG A 55 -3.19 5.43 -16.86
CA ARG A 55 -4.08 4.60 -16.05
C ARG A 55 -3.40 4.10 -14.77
N ALA A 56 -2.18 3.56 -14.88
CA ALA A 56 -1.45 3.04 -13.72
C ALA A 56 -1.16 4.12 -12.66
N ILE A 57 -0.86 5.36 -13.06
CA ILE A 57 -0.65 6.49 -12.13
C ILE A 57 -1.92 6.78 -11.34
N VAL A 58 -3.07 6.83 -12.00
CA VAL A 58 -4.38 7.06 -11.37
C VAL A 58 -4.72 5.92 -10.40
N ASP A 59 -4.55 4.68 -10.83
CA ASP A 59 -4.81 3.50 -10.01
C ASP A 59 -3.93 3.46 -8.76
N TYR A 60 -2.65 3.80 -8.89
CA TYR A 60 -1.74 3.89 -7.76
C TYR A 60 -2.14 5.01 -6.77
N GLY A 61 -2.61 6.15 -7.28
CA GLY A 61 -3.19 7.21 -6.46
C GLY A 61 -4.39 6.73 -5.64
N ARG A 62 -5.32 5.99 -6.27
CA ARG A 62 -6.48 5.38 -5.60
C ARG A 62 -6.05 4.37 -4.54
N LEU A 63 -5.11 3.48 -4.87
CA LEU A 63 -4.57 2.50 -3.91
C LEU A 63 -4.01 3.19 -2.66
N ARG A 64 -3.20 4.25 -2.82
CA ARG A 64 -2.67 5.01 -1.68
C ARG A 64 -3.77 5.68 -0.84
N ALA A 65 -4.84 6.14 -1.48
CA ALA A 65 -5.98 6.69 -0.76
C ALA A 65 -6.72 5.61 0.06
N GLN A 66 -6.93 4.43 -0.52
CA GLN A 66 -7.52 3.28 0.18
C GLN A 66 -6.65 2.84 1.36
N LEU A 67 -5.34 2.72 1.17
CA LEU A 67 -4.41 2.35 2.25
C LEU A 67 -4.46 3.35 3.42
N ARG A 68 -4.54 4.65 3.14
CA ARG A 68 -4.74 5.67 4.19
C ARG A 68 -6.07 5.50 4.92
N ALA A 69 -7.14 5.23 4.19
CA ALA A 69 -8.45 4.99 4.78
C ALA A 69 -8.46 3.74 5.67
N CYS A 70 -7.81 2.64 5.25
CA CYS A 70 -7.69 1.43 6.07
C CYS A 70 -6.80 1.62 7.30
N ALA A 71 -5.73 2.42 7.20
CA ALA A 71 -4.88 2.73 8.33
C ALA A 71 -5.59 3.56 9.42
N GLY A 72 -6.57 4.39 9.03
CA GLY A 72 -7.43 5.11 9.97
C GLY A 72 -8.61 4.29 10.53
N GLN A 73 -8.76 3.02 10.11
CA GLN A 73 -9.77 2.08 10.59
C GLN A 73 -9.22 1.07 11.61
N GLY A 74 -7.98 1.26 12.08
CA GLY A 74 -7.32 0.44 13.09
C GLY A 74 -7.35 1.06 14.48
#